data_AF-A0A9D8RK67-F1
#
_entry.id   AF-A0A9D8RK67-F1
#
_cell.length_a   1.000
_cell.length_b   1.000
_cell.length_c   1.000
_cell.angle_alpha   90.00
_cell.angle_beta   90.00
_cell.angle_gamma   90.00
#
_symmetry.space_group_name_H-M   'P 1'
#
loop_
_entity.id
_entity.type
_entity.pdbx_description
1 polymer ?
#
loop_
_entity_poly.entity_id
_entity_poly.type
_entity_poly.pdbx_seq_one_letter_code
_entity_poly.pdbx_strand_id
1 'polypeptide(L)'
;MNVKGQKAAVCMGKKSVKVQELIKSFPPEYQNATKRAYYEKAAYIHRHQKGIIKISRWRFADERKTPLELIRKPIVVETDSKFFDYSDKDTETKRVFYLNFADPLLFGYYATNLFAQDEIQTFEHPLLGSVAEYLEAAKIQELVPLTDVKIRADDAKHSLVHIPTPYIVENVPYWILVNTSPALADGRMGNIYGRKFSIACKYAESLSDSEQRKLAREIIGKAFTLIEKEEKNNILAMAAPSSGYGNDPYTSEQLTLILQCLLAGFGGAAKCTSESKRKECVIHTGNWGCGAFGNDKELIYLMQLFCASVTGISKIVFHGLNDTDKKLLENAQKKLSELKDYEPLMDFLLAQNYHWHFGDGN
;
A
#
# COMPACT_ATOMS: atom_id res chain seq x y z
N MET A 1 -25.70 0.92 16.03
CA MET A 1 -25.67 2.30 16.59
C MET A 1 -24.57 2.32 17.63
N ASN A 2 -23.54 3.17 17.65
CA ASN A 2 -23.33 4.47 17.03
C ASN A 2 -21.94 4.55 16.37
N VAL A 3 -21.94 5.25 15.24
CA VAL A 3 -20.83 5.46 14.30
C VAL A 3 -20.03 6.67 14.76
N LYS A 4 -18.90 6.49 15.45
CA LYS A 4 -18.04 7.61 15.89
C LYS A 4 -16.62 7.61 15.27
N GLY A 5 -16.04 6.44 14.96
CA GLY A 5 -14.74 6.35 14.25
C GLY A 5 -14.77 6.70 12.76
N GLN A 6 -15.95 6.73 12.12
CA GLN A 6 -16.10 7.11 10.71
C GLN A 6 -15.95 8.61 10.46
N LYS A 7 -15.70 9.45 11.46
CA LYS A 7 -15.52 10.89 11.20
C LYS A 7 -14.10 11.24 10.76
N ALA A 8 -13.12 10.34 10.90
CA ALA A 8 -11.70 10.64 10.66
C ALA A 8 -11.30 10.85 9.18
N ALA A 9 -12.07 10.34 8.22
CA ALA A 9 -11.74 10.43 6.79
C ALA A 9 -12.85 11.12 5.99
N VAL A 10 -12.52 12.04 5.09
CA VAL A 10 -13.45 12.67 4.14
C VAL A 10 -13.14 12.16 2.74
N CYS A 11 -14.17 11.71 2.02
CA CYS A 11 -14.00 11.35 0.62
C CYS A 11 -13.90 12.64 -0.21
N MET A 12 -12.80 12.78 -0.95
CA MET A 12 -12.56 13.90 -1.85
C MET A 12 -13.30 13.71 -3.16
N GLY A 13 -13.28 12.49 -3.71
CA GLY A 13 -13.95 12.14 -4.95
C GLY A 13 -14.13 10.63 -5.09
N LYS A 14 -15.10 10.22 -5.91
CA LYS A 14 -15.34 8.82 -6.29
C LYS A 14 -15.58 8.71 -7.79
N LYS A 15 -15.09 7.63 -8.40
CA LYS A 15 -15.40 7.27 -9.79
C LYS A 15 -15.61 5.77 -9.90
N SER A 16 -16.50 5.36 -10.79
CA SER A 16 -16.64 3.97 -11.23
C SER A 16 -16.28 3.91 -12.71
N VAL A 17 -15.37 3.00 -13.07
CA VAL A 17 -14.89 2.82 -14.44
C VAL A 17 -15.07 1.35 -14.83
N LYS A 18 -15.48 1.11 -16.08
CA LYS A 18 -15.65 -0.27 -16.57
C LYS A 18 -14.28 -0.90 -16.81
N VAL A 19 -14.10 -2.16 -16.43
CA VAL A 19 -12.86 -2.92 -16.69
C VAL A 19 -12.49 -2.89 -18.18
N GLN A 20 -13.47 -3.08 -19.06
CA GLN A 20 -13.26 -3.04 -20.51
C GLN A 20 -12.82 -1.68 -21.05
N GLU A 21 -13.22 -0.59 -20.38
CA GLU A 21 -12.79 0.77 -20.75
C GLU A 21 -11.32 0.97 -20.39
N LEU A 22 -10.91 0.56 -19.18
CA LEU A 22 -9.51 0.60 -18.75
C LEU A 22 -8.61 -0.23 -19.68
N ILE A 23 -9.00 -1.46 -20.01
CA ILE A 23 -8.20 -2.33 -20.90
C ILE A 23 -8.01 -1.73 -22.29
N LYS A 24 -9.06 -1.11 -22.86
CA LYS A 24 -9.06 -0.67 -24.26
C LYS A 24 -8.53 0.75 -24.45
N SER A 25 -8.88 1.65 -23.54
CA SER A 25 -8.65 3.09 -23.70
C SER A 25 -7.52 3.60 -22.83
N PHE A 26 -7.18 2.88 -21.76
CA PHE A 26 -6.15 3.27 -20.80
C PHE A 26 -5.28 2.06 -20.39
N PRO A 27 -4.74 1.26 -21.34
CA PRO A 27 -3.88 0.14 -20.98
C PRO A 27 -2.62 0.66 -20.24
N PRO A 28 -2.07 -0.06 -19.25
CA PRO A 28 -0.80 0.32 -18.63
C PRO A 28 0.33 0.28 -19.66
N GLU A 29 1.18 1.30 -19.66
CA GLU A 29 2.31 1.45 -20.57
C GLU A 29 3.64 1.08 -19.89
N TYR A 30 4.03 -0.19 -19.95
CA TYR A 30 5.28 -0.65 -19.35
C TYR A 30 6.51 -0.25 -20.18
N GLN A 31 7.45 0.48 -19.58
CA GLN A 31 8.76 0.78 -20.16
C GLN A 31 9.69 -0.44 -20.10
N ASN A 32 9.62 -1.23 -19.01
CA ASN A 32 10.36 -2.48 -18.88
C ASN A 32 9.80 -3.57 -19.83
N ALA A 33 10.65 -4.13 -20.68
CA ALA A 33 10.25 -5.13 -21.68
C ALA A 33 9.75 -6.44 -21.06
N THR A 34 10.33 -6.86 -19.93
CA THR A 34 9.89 -8.07 -19.21
C THR A 34 8.47 -7.90 -18.65
N LYS A 35 8.20 -6.81 -17.93
CA LYS A 35 6.85 -6.48 -17.44
C LYS A 35 5.85 -6.40 -18.59
N ARG A 36 6.20 -5.70 -19.67
CA ARG A 36 5.36 -5.59 -20.88
C ARG A 36 4.98 -6.95 -21.45
N ALA A 37 5.96 -7.85 -21.65
CA ALA A 37 5.72 -9.17 -22.23
C ALA A 37 4.77 -10.04 -21.39
N TYR A 38 4.85 -9.96 -20.05
CA TYR A 38 3.95 -10.68 -19.16
C TYR A 38 2.56 -10.01 -19.08
N TYR A 39 2.51 -8.68 -19.07
CA TYR A 39 1.24 -7.95 -19.19
C TYR A 39 0.50 -8.31 -20.47
N GLU A 40 1.16 -8.34 -21.63
CA GLU A 40 0.52 -8.69 -22.91
C GLU A 40 -0.10 -10.09 -22.88
N LYS A 41 0.60 -11.07 -22.28
CA LYS A 41 0.07 -12.43 -22.08
C LYS A 41 -1.14 -12.43 -21.14
N ALA A 42 -1.04 -11.73 -20.01
CA ALA A 42 -2.14 -11.60 -19.06
C ALA A 42 -3.37 -10.91 -19.68
N ALA A 43 -3.16 -9.81 -20.38
CA ALA A 43 -4.19 -9.06 -21.08
C ALA A 43 -4.87 -9.91 -22.15
N TYR A 44 -4.13 -10.77 -22.86
CA TYR A 44 -4.72 -11.72 -23.81
C TYR A 44 -5.69 -12.70 -23.14
N ILE A 45 -5.32 -13.25 -21.98
CA ILE A 45 -6.18 -14.15 -21.19
C ILE A 45 -7.44 -13.41 -20.73
N HIS A 46 -7.27 -12.19 -20.21
CA HIS A 46 -8.34 -11.42 -19.56
C HIS A 46 -9.04 -10.40 -20.47
N ARG A 47 -8.80 -10.42 -21.78
CA ARG A 47 -9.32 -9.42 -22.75
C ARG A 47 -10.84 -9.25 -22.76
N HIS A 48 -11.58 -10.26 -22.32
CA HIS A 48 -13.05 -10.24 -22.25
C HIS A 48 -13.59 -10.01 -20.84
N GLN A 49 -12.72 -9.75 -19.86
CA GLN A 49 -13.11 -9.55 -18.47
C GLN A 49 -14.07 -8.37 -18.32
N LYS A 50 -15.12 -8.55 -17.53
CA LYS A 50 -16.14 -7.52 -17.26
C LYS A 50 -16.13 -7.12 -15.79
N GLY A 51 -16.75 -5.99 -15.50
CA GLY A 51 -16.90 -5.50 -14.13
C GLY A 51 -16.67 -4.00 -14.05
N ILE A 52 -16.68 -3.52 -12.81
CA ILE A 52 -16.50 -2.11 -12.48
C ILE A 52 -15.40 -2.03 -11.42
N ILE A 53 -14.40 -1.20 -11.69
CA ILE A 53 -13.43 -0.77 -10.69
C ILE A 53 -13.96 0.52 -10.07
N LYS A 54 -14.01 0.58 -8.74
CA LYS A 54 -14.38 1.80 -8.01
C LYS A 54 -13.11 2.45 -7.48
N ILE A 55 -12.97 3.74 -7.72
CA ILE A 55 -11.83 4.55 -7.33
C ILE A 55 -12.36 5.60 -6.37
N SER A 56 -11.70 5.78 -5.23
CA SER A 56 -12.02 6.85 -4.30
C SER A 56 -10.76 7.41 -3.67
N ARG A 57 -10.73 8.74 -3.51
CA ARG A 57 -9.64 9.46 -2.85
C ARG A 57 -10.14 10.02 -1.53
N TRP A 58 -9.32 9.93 -0.50
CA TRP A 58 -9.67 10.28 0.86
C TRP A 58 -8.68 11.27 1.43
N ARG A 59 -9.08 12.02 2.46
CA ARG A 59 -8.19 12.84 3.27
C ARG A 59 -8.61 12.78 4.72
N PHE A 60 -7.72 13.16 5.62
CA PHE A 60 -8.06 13.31 7.02
C PHE A 60 -9.09 14.44 7.23
N ALA A 61 -10.07 14.22 8.11
CA ALA A 61 -11.04 15.23 8.50
C ALA A 61 -10.42 16.16 9.55
N ASP A 62 -10.30 17.46 9.25
CA ASP A 62 -9.71 18.45 10.16
C ASP A 62 -10.39 18.44 11.54
N GLU A 63 -9.61 18.15 12.58
CA GLU A 63 -10.06 18.01 13.97
C GLU A 63 -10.68 19.29 14.53
N ARG A 64 -10.27 20.46 14.01
CA ARG A 64 -10.81 21.77 14.43
C ARG A 64 -12.30 21.91 14.12
N LYS A 65 -12.84 21.07 13.25
CA LYS A 65 -14.28 21.03 12.89
C LYS A 65 -15.02 19.85 13.51
N THR A 66 -14.33 18.88 14.10
CA THR A 66 -14.94 17.71 14.74
C THR A 66 -13.93 17.11 15.73
N PRO A 67 -14.12 17.30 17.05
CA PRO A 67 -13.29 16.61 18.05
C PRO A 67 -13.33 15.11 17.77
N LEU A 68 -12.16 14.52 17.53
CA LEU A 68 -12.03 13.07 17.40
C LEU A 68 -12.15 12.47 18.79
N GLU A 69 -13.36 12.01 19.14
CA GLU A 69 -13.50 10.99 20.18
C GLU A 69 -12.88 9.70 19.63
N LEU A 70 -11.58 9.55 19.84
CA LEU A 70 -10.82 8.36 19.49
C LEU A 70 -11.26 7.25 20.44
N ILE A 71 -12.33 6.51 20.14
CA ILE A 71 -12.74 5.36 20.96
C ILE A 71 -12.14 4.10 20.34
N ARG A 72 -11.15 3.50 21.02
CA ARG A 72 -10.58 2.21 20.63
C ARG A 72 -11.61 1.12 20.68
N LYS A 73 -11.59 0.31 19.64
CA LYS A 73 -12.27 -0.97 19.59
C LYS A 73 -11.24 -2.10 19.62
N PRO A 74 -11.59 -3.26 20.20
CA PRO A 74 -10.76 -4.44 20.08
C PRO A 74 -10.47 -4.74 18.60
N ILE A 75 -9.23 -5.09 18.29
CA ILE A 75 -8.79 -5.52 16.96
C ILE A 75 -8.14 -6.89 17.07
N VAL A 76 -8.37 -7.73 16.06
CA VAL A 76 -7.63 -8.98 15.90
C VAL A 76 -6.32 -8.68 15.16
N VAL A 77 -5.19 -9.11 15.71
CA VAL A 77 -3.87 -8.96 15.09
C VAL A 77 -3.38 -10.33 14.67
N GLU A 78 -3.06 -10.50 13.40
CA GLU A 78 -2.48 -11.71 12.83
C GLU A 78 -1.17 -11.40 12.11
N THR A 79 -0.33 -12.42 11.95
CA THR A 79 0.92 -12.32 11.18
C THR A 79 0.98 -13.42 10.13
N ASP A 80 1.59 -13.11 9.00
CA ASP A 80 1.93 -14.05 7.94
C ASP A 80 3.38 -13.83 7.53
N SER A 81 4.14 -14.92 7.41
CA SER A 81 5.53 -14.87 6.96
C SER A 81 5.63 -14.62 5.45
N LYS A 82 4.57 -14.88 4.69
CA LYS A 82 4.51 -14.63 3.25
C LYS A 82 4.18 -13.17 2.97
N PHE A 83 4.61 -12.70 1.81
CA PHE A 83 4.04 -11.50 1.19
C PHE A 83 2.55 -11.70 0.87
N PHE A 84 1.88 -10.67 0.35
CA PHE A 84 0.46 -10.77 0.03
C PHE A 84 0.20 -11.92 -0.95
N ASP A 85 -0.62 -12.88 -0.50
CA ASP A 85 -1.06 -14.02 -1.31
C ASP A 85 -2.50 -13.86 -1.82
N TYR A 86 -3.15 -12.77 -1.42
CA TYR A 86 -4.54 -12.43 -1.73
C TYR A 86 -5.54 -13.55 -1.42
N SER A 87 -5.22 -14.41 -0.44
CA SER A 87 -6.04 -15.56 -0.09
C SER A 87 -7.31 -15.18 0.66
N ASP A 88 -7.30 -14.07 1.41
CA ASP A 88 -8.49 -13.60 2.11
C ASP A 88 -9.46 -12.87 1.16
N LYS A 89 -10.73 -13.25 1.21
CA LYS A 89 -11.76 -12.80 0.25
C LYS A 89 -12.86 -12.01 0.94
N ASP A 90 -13.43 -11.05 0.20
CA ASP A 90 -14.69 -10.41 0.56
C ASP A 90 -15.78 -11.48 0.74
N THR A 91 -16.61 -11.32 1.77
CA THR A 91 -17.82 -12.12 1.99
C THR A 91 -19.02 -11.18 2.11
N GLU A 92 -20.20 -11.71 2.43
CA GLU A 92 -21.39 -10.90 2.72
C GLU A 92 -21.22 -10.02 3.97
N THR A 93 -20.38 -10.45 4.92
CA THR A 93 -20.17 -9.76 6.19
C THR A 93 -18.82 -9.07 6.29
N LYS A 94 -17.85 -9.49 5.48
CA LYS A 94 -16.44 -9.10 5.58
C LYS A 94 -15.95 -8.42 4.32
N ARG A 95 -15.16 -7.37 4.51
CA ARG A 95 -14.43 -6.69 3.45
C ARG A 95 -12.94 -6.68 3.72
N VAL A 96 -12.16 -7.01 2.70
CA VAL A 96 -10.71 -7.17 2.78
C VAL A 96 -10.03 -6.12 1.91
N PHE A 97 -9.05 -5.42 2.48
CA PHE A 97 -8.19 -4.46 1.79
C PHE A 97 -6.72 -4.85 1.94
N TYR A 98 -5.95 -4.72 0.87
CA TYR A 98 -4.50 -4.90 0.86
C TYR A 98 -3.83 -3.53 0.73
N LEU A 99 -2.91 -3.22 1.64
CA LEU A 99 -2.21 -1.94 1.67
C LEU A 99 -1.09 -1.91 0.63
N ASN A 100 -1.23 -1.03 -0.35
CA ASN A 100 -0.16 -0.60 -1.24
C ASN A 100 0.66 0.51 -0.58
N PHE A 101 1.97 0.29 -0.44
CA PHE A 101 2.96 1.19 0.14
C PHE A 101 3.39 2.20 -0.91
N ALA A 102 2.42 3.02 -1.32
CA ALA A 102 2.49 3.87 -2.50
C ALA A 102 3.60 4.92 -2.42
N ASP A 103 4.05 5.36 -3.58
CA ASP A 103 4.71 6.65 -3.73
C ASP A 103 3.69 7.82 -3.62
N PRO A 104 4.11 9.05 -3.25
CA PRO A 104 3.28 10.25 -3.37
C PRO A 104 2.61 10.42 -4.74
N LEU A 105 3.24 9.97 -5.83
CA LEU A 105 2.61 9.82 -7.14
C LEU A 105 1.94 8.44 -7.21
N LEU A 106 0.61 8.41 -7.27
CA LEU A 106 -0.18 7.16 -7.22
C LEU A 106 0.24 6.20 -8.35
N PHE A 107 0.82 5.06 -7.97
CA PHE A 107 1.37 4.05 -8.89
C PHE A 107 2.44 4.59 -9.84
N GLY A 108 3.08 5.73 -9.54
CA GLY A 108 3.84 6.53 -10.51
C GLY A 108 4.99 5.82 -11.22
N TYR A 109 5.56 4.78 -10.61
CA TYR A 109 6.73 4.07 -11.16
C TYR A 109 6.43 2.67 -11.67
N TYR A 110 5.16 2.28 -11.80
CA TYR A 110 4.76 0.93 -12.21
C TYR A 110 5.43 0.46 -13.51
N ALA A 111 5.59 1.40 -14.45
CA ALA A 111 6.13 1.15 -15.78
C ALA A 111 7.64 0.86 -15.80
N THR A 112 8.36 1.28 -14.74
CA THR A 112 9.83 1.32 -14.69
C THR A 112 10.44 -0.02 -14.26
N ASN A 113 11.76 -0.03 -14.03
CA ASN A 113 12.50 -1.16 -13.47
C ASN A 113 12.44 -1.23 -11.94
N LEU A 114 11.77 -0.30 -11.25
CA LEU A 114 11.51 -0.42 -9.82
C LEU A 114 10.59 -1.61 -9.56
N PHE A 115 10.85 -2.30 -8.44
CA PHE A 115 10.19 -3.56 -8.11
C PHE A 115 10.15 -3.79 -6.59
N ALA A 116 9.72 -2.75 -5.87
CA ALA A 116 9.36 -2.84 -4.46
C ALA A 116 7.87 -3.13 -4.32
N GLN A 117 7.33 -3.02 -3.11
CA GLN A 117 5.95 -3.43 -2.81
C GLN A 117 4.91 -2.73 -3.71
N ASP A 118 5.06 -1.43 -3.98
CA ASP A 118 4.12 -0.70 -4.85
C ASP A 118 4.14 -1.23 -6.29
N GLU A 119 5.32 -1.29 -6.91
CA GLU A 119 5.42 -1.75 -8.30
C GLU A 119 5.09 -3.24 -8.45
N ILE A 120 5.39 -4.07 -7.46
CA ILE A 120 4.99 -5.48 -7.44
C ILE A 120 3.47 -5.58 -7.45
N GLN A 121 2.78 -4.92 -6.51
CA GLN A 121 1.33 -5.01 -6.41
C GLN A 121 0.62 -4.44 -7.64
N THR A 122 1.16 -3.37 -8.22
CA THR A 122 0.65 -2.81 -9.49
C THR A 122 0.89 -3.74 -10.67
N PHE A 123 1.99 -4.49 -10.68
CA PHE A 123 2.25 -5.50 -11.71
C PHE A 123 1.37 -6.76 -11.53
N GLU A 124 1.10 -7.15 -10.29
CA GLU A 124 0.16 -8.22 -9.95
C GLU A 124 -1.28 -7.90 -10.36
N HIS A 125 -1.65 -6.61 -10.28
CA HIS A 125 -2.94 -6.06 -10.64
C HIS A 125 -2.79 -5.00 -11.75
N PRO A 126 -2.53 -5.38 -13.01
CA PRO A 126 -2.14 -4.42 -14.06
C PRO A 126 -3.12 -3.27 -14.29
N LEU A 127 -4.40 -3.44 -13.94
CA LEU A 127 -5.39 -2.37 -14.03
C LEU A 127 -5.22 -1.26 -12.99
N LEU A 128 -4.37 -1.41 -11.97
CA LEU A 128 -3.90 -0.29 -11.16
C LEU A 128 -3.10 0.72 -12.01
N GLY A 129 -2.22 0.23 -12.89
CA GLY A 129 -1.53 1.07 -13.88
C GLY A 129 -2.52 1.75 -14.83
N SER A 130 -3.54 1.03 -15.31
CA SER A 130 -4.63 1.64 -16.09
C SER A 130 -5.40 2.74 -15.33
N VAL A 131 -5.57 2.57 -14.01
CA VAL A 131 -6.23 3.59 -13.19
C VAL A 131 -5.38 4.86 -13.13
N ALA A 132 -4.05 4.75 -13.04
CA ALA A 132 -3.17 5.92 -13.11
C ALA A 132 -3.30 6.64 -14.46
N GLU A 133 -3.23 5.91 -15.59
CA GLU A 133 -3.41 6.46 -16.93
C GLU A 133 -4.78 7.13 -17.13
N TYR A 134 -5.84 6.48 -16.64
CA TYR A 134 -7.20 7.03 -16.69
C TYR A 134 -7.32 8.34 -15.90
N LEU A 135 -6.75 8.40 -14.69
CA LEU A 135 -6.85 9.60 -13.84
C LEU A 135 -6.08 10.77 -14.43
N GLU A 136 -4.89 10.52 -14.98
CA GLU A 136 -4.08 11.53 -15.67
C GLU A 136 -4.79 12.08 -16.90
N ALA A 137 -5.39 11.20 -17.72
CA ALA A 137 -6.15 11.60 -18.90
C ALA A 137 -7.45 12.34 -18.55
N ALA A 138 -8.16 11.90 -17.51
CA ALA A 138 -9.47 12.44 -17.13
C ALA A 138 -9.38 13.81 -16.44
N LYS A 139 -8.24 14.15 -15.81
CA LYS A 139 -7.98 15.45 -15.15
C LYS A 139 -9.07 15.88 -14.18
N ILE A 140 -9.59 14.92 -13.41
CA ILE A 140 -10.63 15.16 -12.41
C ILE A 140 -9.97 15.77 -11.17
N GLN A 141 -10.32 17.01 -10.83
CA GLN A 141 -9.69 17.79 -9.76
C GLN A 141 -9.71 17.06 -8.40
N GLU A 142 -10.80 16.38 -8.07
CA GLU A 142 -10.97 15.63 -6.83
C GLU A 142 -10.20 14.30 -6.81
N LEU A 143 -9.73 13.84 -7.97
CA LEU A 143 -9.05 12.57 -8.18
C LEU A 143 -7.68 12.73 -8.87
N VAL A 144 -7.00 13.85 -8.64
CA VAL A 144 -5.59 14.03 -9.03
C VAL A 144 -4.75 12.86 -8.46
N PRO A 145 -3.94 12.15 -9.27
CA PRO A 145 -3.29 10.88 -8.91
C PRO A 145 -2.11 11.06 -7.95
N LEU A 146 -2.37 11.66 -6.79
CA LEU A 146 -1.41 11.88 -5.72
C LEU A 146 -1.96 11.26 -4.44
N THR A 147 -1.14 10.46 -3.76
CA THR A 147 -1.43 9.93 -2.43
C THR A 147 -0.95 10.87 -1.31
N ASP A 148 -0.16 11.89 -1.65
CA ASP A 148 0.28 12.97 -0.78
C ASP A 148 0.35 14.28 -1.58
N VAL A 149 -0.27 15.34 -1.07
CA VAL A 149 -0.26 16.67 -1.70
C VAL A 149 0.59 17.61 -0.87
N LYS A 150 1.51 18.33 -1.52
CA LYS A 150 2.29 19.39 -0.89
C LYS A 150 1.67 20.76 -1.20
N ILE A 151 1.23 21.48 -0.17
CA ILE A 151 0.73 22.85 -0.31
C ILE A 151 1.67 23.84 0.38
N ARG A 152 1.68 25.10 -0.05
CA ARG A 152 2.42 26.16 0.67
C ARG A 152 1.66 26.52 1.94
N ALA A 153 2.35 26.65 3.07
CA ALA A 153 1.78 27.25 4.25
C ALA A 153 1.57 28.76 4.03
N ASP A 154 0.44 29.30 4.51
CA ASP A 154 0.09 30.71 4.35
C ASP A 154 1.07 31.67 5.08
N ASP A 155 1.81 31.16 6.06
CA ASP A 155 2.64 31.92 7.01
C ASP A 155 4.16 31.72 6.84
N ALA A 156 4.61 30.78 6.01
CA ALA A 156 6.03 30.51 5.81
C ALA A 156 6.42 30.56 4.33
N LYS A 157 7.29 31.53 3.97
CA LYS A 157 7.77 31.75 2.60
C LYS A 157 8.43 30.53 1.93
N HIS A 158 8.74 29.46 2.66
CA HIS A 158 9.45 28.29 2.14
C HIS A 158 8.99 26.92 2.70
N SER A 159 7.92 26.84 3.50
CA SER A 159 7.50 25.57 4.10
C SER A 159 6.33 24.95 3.32
N LEU A 160 6.55 23.73 2.79
CA LEU A 160 5.50 22.89 2.22
C LEU A 160 4.88 22.05 3.33
N VAL A 161 3.55 22.05 3.40
CA VAL A 161 2.77 21.18 4.28
C VAL A 161 2.29 19.99 3.48
N HIS A 162 2.54 18.80 4.01
CA HIS A 162 2.07 17.54 3.46
C HIS A 162 0.62 17.28 3.85
N ILE A 163 -0.19 16.85 2.88
CA ILE A 163 -1.58 16.46 3.07
C ILE A 163 -1.73 15.04 2.52
N PRO A 164 -1.81 14.04 3.41
CA PRO A 164 -2.08 12.68 3.00
C PRO A 164 -3.44 12.58 2.31
N THR A 165 -3.43 12.01 1.11
CA THR A 165 -4.62 11.85 0.27
C THR A 165 -4.77 10.44 -0.29
N PRO A 166 -4.86 9.41 0.57
CA PRO A 166 -4.80 8.02 0.16
C PRO A 166 -5.95 7.61 -0.77
N TYR A 167 -5.67 6.59 -1.57
CA TYR A 167 -6.61 6.04 -2.55
C TYR A 167 -7.15 4.68 -2.11
N ILE A 168 -8.41 4.42 -2.43
CA ILE A 168 -8.99 3.08 -2.38
C ILE A 168 -9.46 2.72 -3.78
N VAL A 169 -8.96 1.61 -4.29
CA VAL A 169 -9.34 1.03 -5.58
C VAL A 169 -9.97 -0.34 -5.33
N GLU A 170 -11.28 -0.46 -5.54
CA GLU A 170 -12.05 -1.66 -5.23
C GLU A 170 -12.28 -2.52 -6.47
N ASN A 171 -12.35 -3.84 -6.27
CA ASN A 171 -12.63 -4.85 -7.30
C ASN A 171 -11.58 -4.90 -8.42
N VAL A 172 -10.32 -4.70 -8.08
CA VAL A 172 -9.22 -4.71 -9.05
C VAL A 172 -8.85 -6.15 -9.40
N PRO A 173 -8.85 -6.53 -10.68
CA PRO A 173 -8.46 -7.85 -11.11
C PRO A 173 -7.00 -8.19 -10.77
N TYR A 174 -6.79 -9.44 -10.34
CA TYR A 174 -5.49 -10.03 -10.05
C TYR A 174 -5.09 -10.96 -11.20
N TRP A 175 -4.03 -10.60 -11.94
CA TRP A 175 -3.70 -11.26 -13.21
C TRP A 175 -2.35 -11.97 -13.20
N ILE A 176 -1.43 -11.54 -12.35
CA ILE A 176 -0.07 -12.04 -12.29
C ILE A 176 0.27 -12.28 -10.83
N LEU A 177 0.73 -13.47 -10.49
CA LEU A 177 1.36 -13.74 -9.19
C LEU A 177 2.86 -13.50 -9.32
N VAL A 178 3.40 -12.73 -8.39
CA VAL A 178 4.84 -12.47 -8.30
C VAL A 178 5.46 -13.27 -7.15
N ASN A 179 6.39 -14.15 -7.48
CA ASN A 179 7.30 -14.77 -6.54
C ASN A 179 8.62 -14.00 -6.52
N THR A 180 8.86 -13.23 -5.46
CA THR A 180 10.08 -12.43 -5.30
C THR A 180 11.32 -13.26 -5.02
N SER A 181 11.16 -14.52 -4.59
CA SER A 181 12.26 -15.45 -4.33
C SER A 181 11.96 -16.85 -4.90
N PRO A 182 12.05 -17.02 -6.24
CA PRO A 182 11.73 -18.28 -6.88
C PRO A 182 12.79 -19.36 -6.61
N ALA A 183 12.36 -20.59 -6.37
CA ALA A 183 13.26 -21.74 -6.20
C ALA A 183 13.85 -22.19 -7.56
N LEU A 184 15.17 -22.27 -7.62
CA LEU A 184 15.92 -22.64 -8.83
C LEU A 184 16.14 -24.15 -8.92
N ALA A 185 16.48 -24.64 -10.11
CA ALA A 185 16.64 -26.07 -10.39
C ALA A 185 17.76 -26.73 -9.57
N ASP A 186 18.75 -25.95 -9.15
CA ASP A 186 19.88 -26.38 -8.32
C ASP A 186 19.62 -26.23 -6.81
N GLY A 187 18.39 -25.90 -6.41
CA GLY A 187 17.99 -25.74 -5.00
C GLY A 187 18.30 -24.36 -4.41
N ARG A 188 18.97 -23.45 -5.14
CA ARG A 188 19.16 -22.06 -4.69
C ARG A 188 17.86 -21.26 -4.79
N MET A 189 17.79 -20.18 -4.02
CA MET A 189 16.69 -19.21 -4.11
C MET A 189 17.11 -18.02 -4.97
N GLY A 190 16.30 -17.68 -5.96
CA GLY A 190 16.40 -16.41 -6.69
C GLY A 190 16.00 -15.21 -5.84
N ASN A 191 16.21 -14.01 -6.37
CA ASN A 191 15.72 -12.78 -5.78
C ASN A 191 15.46 -11.75 -6.87
N ILE A 192 14.25 -11.21 -6.94
CA ILE A 192 13.89 -10.09 -7.81
C ILE A 192 13.32 -8.90 -7.04
N TYR A 193 13.38 -8.85 -5.71
CA TYR A 193 12.92 -7.69 -4.97
C TYR A 193 13.86 -6.49 -5.15
N GLY A 194 13.29 -5.28 -5.31
CA GLY A 194 14.03 -4.03 -5.49
C GLY A 194 14.94 -4.04 -6.72
N ARG A 195 16.16 -3.50 -6.57
CA ARG A 195 17.17 -3.40 -7.63
C ARG A 195 17.56 -4.76 -8.24
N LYS A 196 17.29 -5.89 -7.55
CA LYS A 196 17.57 -7.23 -8.07
C LYS A 196 16.74 -7.55 -9.32
N PHE A 197 15.51 -7.03 -9.44
CA PHE A 197 14.70 -7.17 -10.66
C PHE A 197 15.39 -6.54 -11.86
N SER A 198 15.85 -5.29 -11.72
CA SER A 198 16.52 -4.56 -12.80
C SER A 198 17.79 -5.29 -13.26
N ILE A 199 18.56 -5.82 -12.31
CA ILE A 199 19.76 -6.61 -12.60
C ILE A 199 19.40 -7.90 -13.35
N ALA A 200 18.37 -8.63 -12.89
CA ALA A 200 17.91 -9.85 -13.55
C ALA A 200 17.43 -9.58 -14.99
N CYS A 201 16.62 -8.55 -15.21
CA CYS A 201 16.18 -8.15 -16.55
C CYS A 201 17.36 -7.86 -17.48
N LYS A 202 18.32 -7.03 -17.02
CA LYS A 202 19.50 -6.65 -17.79
C LYS A 202 20.32 -7.88 -18.24
N TYR A 203 20.52 -8.85 -17.35
CA TYR A 203 21.25 -10.07 -17.72
C TYR A 203 20.45 -11.00 -18.62
N ALA A 204 19.13 -11.12 -18.42
CA ALA A 204 18.26 -11.96 -19.25
C ALA A 204 18.18 -11.49 -20.72
N GLU A 205 18.30 -10.17 -20.92
CA GLU A 205 18.31 -9.49 -22.22
C GLU A 205 19.71 -9.44 -22.88
N SER A 206 20.77 -9.85 -22.18
CA SER A 206 22.12 -9.88 -22.74
C SER A 206 22.21 -10.72 -24.02
N LEU A 207 23.03 -10.28 -24.97
CA LEU A 207 23.33 -11.02 -26.21
C LEU A 207 24.35 -12.13 -25.99
N SER A 208 25.18 -12.06 -24.96
CA SER A 208 26.18 -13.07 -24.64
C SER A 208 25.53 -14.32 -24.03
N ASP A 209 25.84 -15.51 -24.55
CA ASP A 209 25.38 -16.77 -23.95
C ASP A 209 26.21 -17.13 -22.71
N SER A 210 26.03 -16.34 -21.66
CA SER A 210 26.71 -16.50 -20.37
C SER A 210 25.85 -17.30 -19.39
N GLU A 211 26.51 -17.95 -18.42
CA GLU A 211 25.81 -18.58 -17.28
C GLU A 211 24.94 -17.57 -16.51
N GLN A 212 25.35 -16.31 -16.45
CA GLN A 212 24.58 -15.22 -15.85
C GLN A 212 23.25 -14.98 -16.58
N ARG A 213 23.27 -15.01 -17.93
CA ARG A 213 22.05 -14.88 -18.74
C ARG A 213 21.11 -16.06 -18.54
N LYS A 214 21.63 -17.29 -18.52
CA LYS A 214 20.82 -18.51 -18.27
C LYS A 214 20.15 -18.45 -16.90
N LEU A 215 20.93 -18.12 -15.86
CA LEU A 215 20.42 -17.95 -14.50
C LEU A 215 19.36 -16.85 -14.40
N ALA A 216 19.60 -15.69 -15.01
CA ALA A 216 18.64 -14.59 -15.00
C ALA A 216 17.31 -14.95 -15.69
N ARG A 217 17.38 -15.67 -16.81
CA ARG A 217 16.18 -16.16 -17.51
C ARG A 217 15.42 -17.19 -16.68
N GLU A 218 16.10 -18.07 -15.96
CA GLU A 218 15.45 -19.00 -15.04
C GLU A 218 14.75 -18.25 -13.91
N ILE A 219 15.43 -17.29 -13.27
CA ILE A 219 14.85 -16.45 -12.21
C ILE A 219 13.58 -15.76 -12.70
N ILE A 220 13.65 -15.04 -13.83
CA ILE A 220 12.49 -14.32 -14.41
C ILE A 220 11.39 -15.28 -14.87
N GLY A 221 11.75 -16.43 -15.44
CA GLY A 221 10.80 -17.44 -15.90
C GLY A 221 10.00 -18.09 -14.77
N LYS A 222 10.58 -18.18 -13.57
CA LYS A 222 9.93 -18.74 -12.37
C LYS A 222 9.32 -17.68 -11.45
N ALA A 223 9.66 -16.42 -11.64
CA ALA A 223 9.16 -15.34 -10.81
C ALA A 223 7.69 -15.00 -11.05
N PHE A 224 7.16 -15.25 -12.25
CA PHE A 224 5.84 -14.77 -12.64
C PHE A 224 4.93 -15.92 -13.07
N THR A 225 3.77 -16.00 -12.44
CA THR A 225 2.72 -16.95 -12.81
C THR A 225 1.49 -16.19 -13.30
N LEU A 226 1.00 -16.51 -14.49
CA LEU A 226 -0.25 -15.92 -15.00
C LEU A 226 -1.44 -16.56 -14.28
N ILE A 227 -2.34 -15.73 -13.79
CA ILE A 227 -3.57 -16.18 -13.13
C ILE A 227 -4.66 -16.29 -14.19
N GLU A 228 -5.22 -17.49 -14.36
CA GLU A 228 -6.31 -17.73 -15.33
C GLU A 228 -7.68 -17.40 -14.75
N LYS A 229 -7.89 -17.72 -13.46
CA LYS A 229 -9.16 -17.50 -12.78
C LYS A 229 -9.34 -16.02 -12.47
N GLU A 230 -10.52 -15.49 -12.78
CA GLU A 230 -10.86 -14.13 -12.41
C GLU A 230 -10.95 -14.00 -10.88
N GLU A 231 -9.99 -13.28 -10.31
CA GLU A 231 -9.97 -12.89 -8.90
C GLU A 231 -9.87 -11.37 -8.79
N LYS A 232 -10.44 -10.83 -7.71
CA LYS A 232 -10.51 -9.38 -7.48
C LYS A 232 -10.17 -9.07 -6.05
N ASN A 233 -9.41 -7.99 -5.87
CA ASN A 233 -8.97 -7.51 -4.57
C ASN A 233 -9.33 -6.03 -4.41
N ASN A 234 -9.43 -5.55 -3.17
CA ASN A 234 -9.51 -4.12 -2.87
C ASN A 234 -8.14 -3.64 -2.40
N ILE A 235 -7.66 -2.56 -3.00
CA ILE A 235 -6.32 -2.01 -2.75
C ILE A 235 -6.47 -0.65 -2.06
N LEU A 236 -5.77 -0.47 -0.95
CA LEU A 236 -5.65 0.80 -0.24
C LEU A 236 -4.24 1.34 -0.51
N ALA A 237 -4.09 2.44 -1.24
CA ALA A 237 -2.79 3.01 -1.59
C ALA A 237 -2.48 4.24 -0.73
N MET A 238 -1.37 4.17 0.01
CA MET A 238 -0.96 5.18 0.97
C MET A 238 0.55 5.41 0.94
N ALA A 239 0.97 6.66 0.74
CA ALA A 239 2.36 7.05 0.92
C ALA A 239 2.70 7.23 2.40
N ALA A 240 3.75 6.54 2.84
CA ALA A 240 4.35 6.82 4.14
C ALA A 240 5.16 8.13 4.07
N PRO A 241 5.25 8.90 5.16
CA PRO A 241 6.14 10.05 5.22
C PRO A 241 7.61 9.66 5.02
N SER A 242 8.37 10.54 4.35
CA SER A 242 9.80 10.37 4.04
C SER A 242 10.62 11.62 4.37
N SER A 243 10.16 12.42 5.35
CA SER A 243 10.70 13.74 5.68
C SER A 243 11.86 13.73 6.68
N GLY A 244 12.26 12.57 7.21
CA GLY A 244 13.38 12.45 8.15
C GLY A 244 14.63 11.86 7.52
N TYR A 245 15.72 11.86 8.27
CA TYR A 245 17.00 11.36 7.81
C TYR A 245 17.76 10.64 8.93
N GLY A 246 18.36 9.49 8.60
CA GLY A 246 19.33 8.83 9.46
C GLY A 246 18.78 8.60 10.86
N ASN A 247 19.50 9.03 11.89
CA ASN A 247 19.13 8.84 13.30
C ASN A 247 18.48 10.10 13.91
N ASP A 248 17.79 10.92 13.13
CA ASP A 248 17.09 12.08 13.70
C ASP A 248 15.86 11.63 14.51
N PRO A 249 15.57 12.26 15.66
CA PRO A 249 14.36 11.95 16.42
C PRO A 249 13.12 12.43 15.66
N TYR A 250 11.99 11.72 15.81
CA TYR A 250 10.72 12.16 15.22
C TYR A 250 10.23 13.46 15.89
N THR A 251 9.79 14.42 15.08
CA THR A 251 9.08 15.60 15.58
C THR A 251 7.59 15.34 15.75
N SER A 252 6.90 16.21 16.50
CA SER A 252 5.45 16.14 16.66
C SER A 252 4.73 16.21 15.30
N GLU A 253 5.18 17.09 14.40
CA GLU A 253 4.59 17.26 13.06
C GLU A 253 4.73 15.99 12.22
N GLN A 254 5.86 15.29 12.30
CA GLN A 254 6.10 14.03 11.58
C GLN A 254 5.20 12.91 12.12
N LEU A 255 5.08 12.79 13.44
CA LEU A 255 4.18 11.83 14.08
C LEU A 255 2.71 12.11 13.75
N THR A 256 2.31 13.39 13.74
CA THR A 256 0.98 13.82 13.30
C THR A 256 0.73 13.46 11.84
N LEU A 257 1.70 13.65 10.95
CA LEU A 257 1.56 13.30 9.54
C LEU A 257 1.34 11.80 9.33
N ILE A 258 2.09 10.94 10.05
CA ILE A 258 1.88 9.48 10.04
C ILE A 258 0.45 9.15 10.49
N LEU A 259 0.01 9.74 11.60
CA LEU A 259 -1.31 9.52 12.17
C LEU A 259 -2.42 9.93 11.19
N GLN A 260 -2.32 11.12 10.59
CA GLN A 260 -3.29 11.62 9.61
C GLN A 260 -3.38 10.72 8.37
N CYS A 261 -2.24 10.21 7.89
CA CYS A 261 -2.22 9.29 6.75
C CYS A 261 -2.98 8.00 7.06
N LEU A 262 -2.67 7.36 8.21
CA LEU A 262 -3.34 6.15 8.67
C LEU A 262 -4.83 6.36 8.95
N LEU A 263 -5.20 7.45 9.62
CA LEU A 263 -6.60 7.76 9.91
C LEU A 263 -7.41 8.04 8.63
N ALA A 264 -6.81 8.71 7.64
CA ALA A 264 -7.44 8.94 6.34
C ALA A 264 -7.67 7.61 5.58
N GLY A 265 -6.63 6.76 5.50
CA GLY A 265 -6.69 5.51 4.75
C GLY A 265 -7.59 4.47 5.41
N PHE A 266 -7.36 4.18 6.70
CA PHE A 266 -8.12 3.17 7.43
C PHE A 266 -9.56 3.64 7.67
N GLY A 267 -9.76 4.94 7.93
CA GLY A 267 -11.09 5.53 8.00
C GLY A 267 -11.84 5.44 6.67
N GLY A 268 -11.17 5.63 5.54
CA GLY A 268 -11.73 5.41 4.20
C GLY A 268 -12.15 3.95 4.00
N ALA A 269 -11.28 2.99 4.34
CA ALA A 269 -11.57 1.56 4.24
C ALA A 269 -12.78 1.16 5.11
N ALA A 270 -12.82 1.60 6.36
CA ALA A 270 -13.95 1.38 7.26
C ALA A 270 -15.26 1.98 6.72
N LYS A 271 -15.21 3.15 6.09
CA LYS A 271 -16.35 3.75 5.40
C LYS A 271 -16.82 2.90 4.22
N CYS A 272 -15.92 2.53 3.31
CA CYS A 272 -16.24 1.67 2.16
C CYS A 272 -16.86 0.34 2.59
N THR A 273 -16.37 -0.26 3.68
CA THR A 273 -16.97 -1.45 4.31
C THR A 273 -18.40 -1.20 4.74
N SER A 274 -18.65 -0.13 5.51
CA SER A 274 -19.97 0.18 6.02
C SER A 274 -20.97 0.60 4.95
N GLU A 275 -20.55 1.34 3.92
CA GLU A 275 -21.37 1.71 2.76
C GLU A 275 -21.81 0.47 1.98
N SER A 276 -20.96 -0.56 1.95
CA SER A 276 -21.31 -1.87 1.40
C SER A 276 -22.11 -2.77 2.36
N LYS A 277 -22.60 -2.24 3.49
CA LYS A 277 -23.37 -2.92 4.54
C LYS A 277 -22.67 -4.12 5.17
N ARG A 278 -21.34 -4.18 5.07
CA ARG A 278 -20.50 -5.19 5.71
C ARG A 278 -20.14 -4.76 7.13
N LYS A 279 -19.89 -5.74 7.99
CA LYS A 279 -19.62 -5.54 9.42
C LYS A 279 -18.14 -5.55 9.73
N GLU A 280 -17.38 -6.39 9.03
CA GLU A 280 -15.96 -6.62 9.28
C GLU A 280 -15.12 -5.94 8.21
N CYS A 281 -14.13 -5.17 8.65
CA CYS A 281 -13.13 -4.54 7.79
C CYS A 281 -11.77 -5.14 8.16
N VAL A 282 -11.13 -5.81 7.20
CA VAL A 282 -9.83 -6.45 7.34
C VAL A 282 -8.81 -5.68 6.52
N ILE A 283 -7.67 -5.36 7.12
CA ILE A 283 -6.53 -4.74 6.43
C ILE A 283 -5.34 -5.69 6.47
N HIS A 284 -4.85 -6.05 5.29
CA HIS A 284 -3.55 -6.71 5.11
C HIS A 284 -2.50 -5.62 4.88
N THR A 285 -1.44 -5.63 5.69
CA THR A 285 -0.37 -4.63 5.70
C THR A 285 0.99 -5.28 6.01
N GLY A 286 2.02 -4.49 6.32
CA GLY A 286 3.33 -4.94 6.75
C GLY A 286 4.23 -3.77 7.18
N ASN A 287 5.49 -3.83 6.75
CA ASN A 287 6.54 -2.83 6.98
C ASN A 287 6.32 -1.50 6.19
N TRP A 288 5.15 -0.89 6.31
CA TRP A 288 4.75 0.31 5.56
C TRP A 288 5.71 1.49 5.83
N GLY A 289 6.46 1.92 4.81
CA GLY A 289 7.43 3.02 4.93
C GLY A 289 8.73 2.68 5.67
N CYS A 290 8.94 1.43 6.10
CA CYS A 290 10.12 1.06 6.89
C CYS A 290 11.32 0.57 6.06
N GLY A 291 11.17 0.46 4.73
CA GLY A 291 12.24 0.12 3.80
C GLY A 291 12.90 1.38 3.24
N ALA A 292 12.57 1.71 1.99
CA ALA A 292 13.17 2.85 1.28
C ALA A 292 12.97 4.21 1.99
N PHE A 293 11.90 4.38 2.78
CA PHE A 293 11.61 5.63 3.49
C PHE A 293 12.17 5.69 4.91
N GLY A 294 12.74 4.59 5.43
CA GLY A 294 13.47 4.61 6.71
C GLY A 294 12.63 4.86 7.96
N ASN A 295 11.32 4.60 7.94
CA ASN A 295 10.50 4.74 9.15
C ASN A 295 10.87 3.66 10.19
N ASP A 296 10.66 3.99 11.47
CA ASP A 296 10.86 3.05 12.57
C ASP A 296 9.74 2.01 12.59
N LYS A 297 10.13 0.73 12.55
CA LYS A 297 9.17 -0.38 12.45
C LYS A 297 8.24 -0.47 13.64
N GLU A 298 8.75 -0.32 14.85
CA GLU A 298 7.94 -0.45 16.06
C GLU A 298 6.94 0.71 16.17
N LEU A 299 7.40 1.94 15.90
CA LEU A 299 6.54 3.12 15.78
C LEU A 299 5.42 2.89 14.75
N ILE A 300 5.77 2.44 13.55
CA ILE A 300 4.81 2.21 12.47
C ILE A 300 3.81 1.11 12.84
N TYR A 301 4.23 0.02 13.49
CA TYR A 301 3.31 -1.00 14.00
C TYR A 301 2.36 -0.44 15.05
N LEU A 302 2.88 0.29 16.03
CA LEU A 302 2.07 0.92 17.08
C LEU A 302 1.02 1.86 16.48
N MET A 303 1.42 2.70 15.54
CA MET A 303 0.54 3.65 14.86
C MET A 303 -0.53 2.94 14.01
N GLN A 304 -0.16 1.90 13.26
CA GLN A 304 -1.11 1.10 12.49
C GLN A 304 -2.14 0.43 13.41
N LEU A 305 -1.71 -0.20 14.50
CA LEU A 305 -2.60 -0.84 15.47
C LEU A 305 -3.54 0.18 16.14
N PHE A 306 -3.00 1.34 16.55
CA PHE A 306 -3.78 2.42 17.13
C PHE A 306 -4.87 2.91 16.15
N CYS A 307 -4.48 3.23 14.92
CA CYS A 307 -5.40 3.73 13.89
C CYS A 307 -6.46 2.71 13.51
N ALA A 308 -6.08 1.43 13.40
CA ALA A 308 -7.01 0.34 13.14
C ALA A 308 -8.10 0.28 14.23
N SER A 309 -7.69 0.38 15.48
CA SER A 309 -8.59 0.33 16.63
C SER A 309 -9.59 1.49 16.68
N VAL A 310 -9.16 2.72 16.39
CA VAL A 310 -10.04 3.91 16.48
C VAL A 310 -10.91 4.11 15.24
N THR A 311 -10.48 3.62 14.07
CA THR A 311 -11.28 3.68 12.82
C THR A 311 -12.27 2.52 12.71
N GLY A 312 -12.16 1.50 13.56
CA GLY A 312 -13.07 0.37 13.63
C GLY A 312 -12.76 -0.74 12.64
N ILE A 313 -11.48 -0.88 12.27
CA ILE A 313 -10.96 -2.08 11.60
C ILE A 313 -11.09 -3.25 12.56
N SER A 314 -11.64 -4.37 12.10
CA SER A 314 -11.87 -5.55 12.95
C SER A 314 -10.66 -6.46 13.02
N LYS A 315 -9.86 -6.51 11.94
CA LYS A 315 -8.65 -7.33 11.86
C LYS A 315 -7.55 -6.63 11.06
N ILE A 316 -6.32 -6.73 11.53
CA ILE A 316 -5.12 -6.34 10.81
C ILE A 316 -4.17 -7.54 10.69
N VAL A 317 -3.67 -7.79 9.48
CA VAL A 317 -2.76 -8.91 9.18
C VAL A 317 -1.43 -8.32 8.70
N PHE A 318 -0.35 -8.59 9.43
CA PHE A 318 1.00 -8.13 9.06
C PHE A 318 1.75 -9.21 8.27
N HIS A 319 2.12 -8.89 7.04
CA HIS A 319 2.79 -9.77 6.09
C HIS A 319 4.30 -9.53 6.02
N GLY A 320 5.03 -10.57 5.63
CA GLY A 320 6.46 -10.49 5.35
C GLY A 320 7.32 -10.19 6.59
N LEU A 321 6.83 -10.54 7.77
CA LEU A 321 7.55 -10.28 9.02
C LEU A 321 8.57 -11.40 9.29
N ASN A 322 9.83 -11.01 9.50
CA ASN A 322 10.83 -11.91 10.08
C ASN A 322 10.67 -11.97 11.62
N ASP A 323 11.49 -12.79 12.30
CA ASP A 323 11.35 -12.99 13.75
C ASP A 323 11.69 -11.74 14.57
N THR A 324 12.57 -10.86 14.08
CA THR A 324 12.82 -9.55 14.70
C THR A 324 11.60 -8.66 14.56
N ASP A 325 10.99 -8.61 13.37
CA ASP A 325 9.80 -7.81 13.11
C ASP A 325 8.61 -8.25 13.96
N LYS A 326 8.43 -9.56 14.17
CA LYS A 326 7.39 -10.11 15.05
C LYS A 326 7.56 -9.63 16.50
N LYS A 327 8.80 -9.63 17.03
CA LYS A 327 9.09 -9.10 18.37
C LYS A 327 8.78 -7.61 18.49
N LEU A 328 9.11 -6.82 17.46
CA LEU A 328 8.74 -5.40 17.42
C LEU A 328 7.22 -5.21 17.40
N LEU A 329 6.49 -6.04 16.65
CA LEU A 329 5.03 -6.01 16.64
C LEU A 329 4.42 -6.40 18.00
N GLU A 330 4.98 -7.40 18.69
CA GLU A 330 4.59 -7.78 20.05
C GLU A 330 4.82 -6.63 21.05
N ASN A 331 5.96 -5.95 20.95
CA ASN A 331 6.25 -4.76 21.76
C ASN A 331 5.27 -3.62 21.48
N ALA A 332 4.95 -3.36 20.21
CA ALA A 332 3.97 -2.37 19.82
C ALA A 332 2.57 -2.69 20.39
N GLN A 333 2.15 -3.96 20.36
CA GLN A 333 0.89 -4.40 20.99
C GLN A 333 0.89 -4.17 22.50
N LYS A 334 2.00 -4.49 23.19
CA LYS A 334 2.16 -4.22 24.62
C LYS A 334 2.05 -2.74 24.94
N LYS A 335 2.81 -1.89 24.23
CA LYS A 335 2.73 -0.43 24.38
C LYS A 335 1.32 0.10 24.12
N LEU A 336 0.63 -0.42 23.10
CA LEU A 336 -0.76 -0.04 22.85
C LEU A 336 -1.67 -0.41 24.03
N SER A 337 -1.51 -1.58 24.65
CA SER A 337 -2.31 -1.97 25.82
C SER A 337 -2.08 -1.09 27.05
N GLU A 338 -0.88 -0.52 27.19
CA GLU A 338 -0.50 0.37 28.29
C GLU A 338 -1.06 1.79 28.12
N LEU A 339 -1.39 2.19 26.88
CA LEU A 339 -2.10 3.45 26.60
C LEU A 339 -3.53 3.38 27.17
N LYS A 340 -3.72 3.99 28.35
CA LYS A 340 -5.00 4.04 29.07
C LYS A 340 -5.95 5.13 28.54
N ASP A 341 -5.42 6.32 28.24
CA ASP A 341 -6.17 7.50 27.76
C ASP A 341 -5.55 8.08 26.47
N TYR A 342 -6.37 8.79 25.69
CA TYR A 342 -6.02 9.34 24.35
C TYR A 342 -5.24 10.66 24.38
N GLU A 343 -5.42 11.43 25.44
CA GLU A 343 -4.92 12.81 25.59
C GLU A 343 -3.58 12.88 26.33
N PRO A 344 -2.60 12.00 26.00
CA PRO A 344 -1.69 12.47 24.95
C PRO A 344 -0.96 11.33 24.23
N LEU A 345 -1.56 10.76 23.18
CA LEU A 345 -0.85 9.82 22.28
C LEU A 345 0.48 10.43 21.80
N MET A 346 0.47 11.72 21.45
CA MET A 346 1.65 12.42 20.95
C MET A 346 2.74 12.51 22.01
N ASP A 347 2.44 12.91 23.25
CA ASP A 347 3.44 12.97 24.30
C ASP A 347 3.99 11.58 24.64
N PHE A 348 3.12 10.55 24.62
CA PHE A 348 3.57 9.16 24.79
C PHE A 348 4.57 8.76 23.71
N LEU A 349 4.28 9.05 22.44
CA LEU A 349 5.13 8.70 21.31
C LEU A 349 6.45 9.48 21.34
N LEU A 350 6.41 10.78 21.68
CA LEU A 350 7.61 11.60 21.85
C LEU A 350 8.48 11.06 23.00
N ALA A 351 7.87 10.62 24.10
CA ALA A 351 8.57 10.03 25.23
C ALA A 351 9.23 8.67 24.90
N GLN A 352 8.79 7.97 23.85
CA GLN A 352 9.44 6.73 23.40
C GLN A 352 10.78 6.98 22.71
N ASN A 353 11.06 8.23 22.29
CA ASN A 353 12.31 8.62 21.64
C ASN A 353 12.65 7.74 20.41
N TYR A 354 11.65 7.51 19.55
CA TYR A 354 11.86 6.86 18.27
C TYR A 354 12.73 7.72 17.36
N HIS A 355 13.50 7.08 16.48
CA HIS A 355 14.36 7.75 15.51
C HIS A 355 14.08 7.21 14.11
N TRP A 356 14.33 8.03 13.11
CA TRP A 356 14.41 7.55 11.74
C TRP A 356 15.50 6.49 11.61
N HIS A 357 15.49 5.79 10.50
CA HIS A 357 16.57 4.91 10.05
C HIS A 357 17.01 5.34 8.65
N PHE A 358 18.19 4.89 8.23
CA PHE A 358 18.58 5.02 6.83
C PHE A 358 17.71 4.14 5.97
N GLY A 359 17.07 4.74 4.95
CA GLY A 359 16.36 3.98 3.93
C GLY A 359 17.30 2.97 3.27
N ASP A 360 16.83 1.74 3.10
CA ASP A 360 17.63 0.65 2.51
C ASP A 360 17.85 0.80 1.00
N GLY A 361 17.18 1.79 0.38
CA GLY A 361 17.33 2.14 -1.03
C GLY A 361 16.99 0.99 -1.98
N ASN A 362 16.13 0.06 -1.54
CA ASN A 362 15.81 -1.20 -2.22
C ASN A 362 15.89 -1.18 -3.75
#